data_AF-A0A934NJC5-F1
#
_entry.id   AF-A0A934NJC5-F1
#
_cell.length_a   1.000
_cell.length_b   1.000
_cell.length_c   1.000
_cell.angle_alpha   90.00
_cell.angle_beta   90.00
_cell.angle_gamma   90.00
#
_symmetry.space_group_name_H-M   'P 1'
#
loop_
_entity.id
_entity.type
_entity.pdbx_description
1 polymer ?
#
loop_
_entity_poly.entity_id
_entity_poly.type
_entity_poly.pdbx_seq_one_letter_code
_entity_poly.pdbx_strand_id
1 'polypeptide(L)'
;MSEKFRNQYRIESTRLKSWDYGSNGAYFITICTKNRIHYFGDVVGSQNIVETQNIASLQMQLSEIGKIADQNWLSIPEHFPFVKLVIM
;
A
#
# COMPACT_ATOMS: atom_id res chain seq x y z
N MET A 1 -9.63 15.19 -32.54
CA MET A 1 -8.82 16.36 -32.11
C MET A 1 -9.11 16.59 -30.63
N SER A 2 -8.11 16.78 -29.77
CA SER A 2 -8.37 17.09 -28.36
C SER A 2 -8.97 18.49 -28.24
N GLU A 3 -10.08 18.64 -27.52
CA GLU A 3 -10.65 19.96 -27.25
C GLU A 3 -9.70 20.79 -26.36
N LYS A 4 -9.54 22.08 -26.69
CA LYS A 4 -8.71 23.00 -25.90
C LYS A 4 -9.51 23.46 -24.67
N PHE A 5 -9.02 23.19 -23.46
CA PHE A 5 -9.57 23.78 -22.25
C PHE A 5 -8.92 25.14 -22.00
N ARG A 6 -9.72 26.23 -21.96
CA ARG A 6 -9.21 27.62 -21.79
C ARG A 6 -8.10 27.99 -22.79
N ASN A 7 -8.24 27.62 -24.07
CA ASN A 7 -7.25 27.84 -25.13
C ASN A 7 -5.87 27.17 -24.93
N GLN A 8 -5.75 26.22 -24.00
CA GLN A 8 -4.51 25.49 -23.75
C GLN A 8 -4.69 24.00 -24.04
N TYR A 9 -3.65 23.36 -24.59
CA TYR A 9 -3.57 21.91 -24.67
C TYR A 9 -3.41 21.37 -23.27
N ARG A 10 -4.32 20.49 -22.86
CA ARG A 10 -4.27 19.82 -21.56
C ARG A 10 -4.33 18.32 -21.77
N ILE A 11 -3.50 17.59 -21.04
CA ILE A 11 -3.65 16.14 -20.92
C ILE A 11 -4.90 15.88 -20.09
N GLU A 12 -5.86 15.17 -20.67
CA GLU A 12 -7.06 14.76 -19.93
C GLU A 12 -6.67 13.94 -18.69
N SER A 13 -7.52 14.01 -17.67
CA SER A 13 -7.33 13.19 -16.47
C SER A 13 -7.34 11.71 -16.84
N THR A 14 -6.42 10.94 -16.28
CA THR A 14 -6.43 9.46 -16.37
C THR A 14 -7.54 8.83 -15.52
N ARG A 15 -8.21 9.63 -14.68
CA ARG A 15 -9.34 9.19 -13.85
C ARG A 15 -10.55 8.84 -14.71
N LEU A 16 -11.25 7.78 -14.35
CA LEU A 16 -12.51 7.39 -14.97
C LEU A 16 -13.55 8.49 -14.79
N LYS A 17 -14.04 9.08 -15.90
CA LYS A 17 -14.90 10.28 -15.89
C LYS A 17 -16.20 10.10 -15.10
N SER A 18 -16.73 8.89 -15.03
CA SER A 18 -17.99 8.56 -14.38
C SER A 18 -17.84 8.03 -12.95
N TRP A 19 -16.62 8.05 -12.39
CA TRP A 19 -16.36 7.52 -11.05
C TRP A 19 -16.03 8.63 -10.07
N ASP A 20 -16.75 8.66 -8.94
CA ASP A 20 -16.42 9.53 -7.83
C ASP A 20 -15.35 8.87 -6.94
N TYR A 21 -14.12 9.37 -7.04
CA TYR A 21 -12.98 8.89 -6.23
C TYR A 21 -13.06 9.32 -4.76
N GLY A 22 -14.02 10.17 -4.38
CA GLY A 22 -14.31 10.50 -2.98
C GLY A 22 -15.28 9.51 -2.31
N SER A 23 -15.94 8.67 -3.09
CA SER A 23 -16.86 7.66 -2.57
C SER A 23 -16.10 6.52 -1.87
N ASN A 24 -16.76 5.90 -0.90
CA ASN A 24 -16.21 4.75 -0.17
C ASN A 24 -15.91 3.59 -1.14
N GLY A 25 -14.76 2.95 -0.97
CA GLY A 25 -14.34 1.80 -1.77
C GLY A 25 -13.25 0.99 -1.07
N ALA A 26 -13.07 -0.25 -1.50
CA ALA A 26 -11.95 -1.08 -1.06
C ALA A 26 -10.72 -0.82 -1.95
N TYR A 27 -9.57 -0.62 -1.32
CA TYR A 27 -8.31 -0.36 -2.02
C TYR A 27 -7.27 -1.36 -1.57
N PHE A 28 -6.53 -1.89 -2.53
CA PHE A 28 -5.30 -2.64 -2.28
C PHE A 28 -4.12 -1.75 -2.63
N ILE A 29 -3.21 -1.54 -1.69
CA ILE A 29 -2.05 -0.65 -1.85
C ILE A 29 -0.79 -1.50 -1.83
N THR A 30 0.09 -1.27 -2.81
CA THR A 30 1.45 -1.83 -2.83
C THR A 30 2.43 -0.68 -2.87
N ILE A 31 3.41 -0.70 -1.97
CA ILE A 31 4.46 0.32 -1.88
C ILE A 31 5.75 -0.27 -2.42
N CYS A 32 6.21 0.22 -3.57
CA CYS A 32 7.48 -0.18 -4.16
C CYS A 32 8.58 0.80 -3.77
N THR A 33 9.69 0.29 -3.23
CA THR A 33 10.87 1.10 -2.92
C THR A 33 11.71 1.35 -4.16
N LYS A 34 12.48 2.45 -4.13
CA LYS A 34 13.43 2.79 -5.20
C LYS A 34 14.41 1.61 -5.40
N ASN A 35 14.60 1.21 -6.65
CA ASN A 35 15.49 0.11 -7.05
C ASN A 35 15.19 -1.22 -6.34
N ARG A 36 13.98 -1.43 -5.80
CA ARG A 36 13.59 -2.61 -5.02
C ARG A 36 14.46 -2.86 -3.78
N ILE A 37 15.09 -1.81 -3.24
CA ILE A 37 15.88 -1.93 -2.01
C ILE A 37 14.94 -2.22 -0.83
N HIS A 38 15.28 -3.18 0.01
CA HIS A 38 14.47 -3.65 1.14
C HIS A 38 14.45 -2.67 2.33
N TYR A 39 14.04 -1.41 2.11
CA TYR A 39 14.07 -0.38 3.17
C TYR A 39 13.17 -0.72 4.37
N PHE A 40 12.09 -1.47 4.16
CA PHE A 40 11.16 -1.83 5.24
C PHE A 40 11.61 -3.06 6.03
N GLY A 41 12.68 -3.74 5.63
CA GLY A 41 13.17 -4.97 6.25
C GLY A 41 13.14 -6.17 5.31
N ASP A 42 13.35 -7.35 5.86
CA ASP A 42 13.55 -8.59 5.11
C ASP A 42 12.50 -9.65 5.44
N VAL A 43 12.22 -10.52 4.48
CA VAL A 43 11.34 -11.67 4.69
C VAL A 43 12.22 -12.85 5.11
N VAL A 44 12.00 -13.34 6.33
CA VAL A 44 12.80 -14.41 6.93
C VAL A 44 11.93 -15.63 7.23
N GLY A 45 12.51 -16.83 7.17
CA GLY A 45 11.84 -18.05 7.59
C GLY A 45 11.71 -18.13 9.10
N SER A 46 10.61 -18.72 9.60
CA SER A 46 10.45 -18.97 11.04
C SER A 46 11.43 -20.04 11.51
N GLN A 47 12.24 -19.71 12.52
CA GLN A 47 13.18 -20.68 13.11
C GLN A 47 12.53 -21.60 14.15
N ASN A 48 11.24 -21.39 14.48
CA ASN A 48 10.58 -22.01 15.63
C ASN A 48 9.33 -22.86 15.28
N ILE A 49 9.14 -23.22 14.00
CA ILE A 49 8.05 -24.14 13.61
C ILE A 49 8.66 -25.49 13.26
N VAL A 50 8.35 -26.50 14.07
CA VAL A 50 8.49 -27.90 13.67
C VAL A 50 7.63 -28.07 12.43
N GLU A 51 8.27 -28.24 11.27
CA GLU A 51 7.66 -28.40 9.95
C GLU A 51 6.72 -29.60 9.96
N THR A 52 5.50 -29.42 10.46
CA THR A 52 4.52 -30.51 10.53
C THR A 52 3.78 -30.63 9.20
N GLN A 53 3.86 -29.64 8.32
CA GLN A 53 3.32 -29.65 6.96
C GLN A 53 4.22 -28.77 6.08
N ASN A 54 4.40 -29.15 4.80
CA ASN A 54 5.26 -28.50 3.79
C ASN A 54 4.86 -27.05 3.44
N ILE A 55 4.67 -26.17 4.41
CA ILE A 55 4.35 -24.76 4.24
C ILE A 55 5.43 -23.97 4.97
N ALA A 56 6.37 -23.43 4.21
CA ALA A 56 7.36 -22.50 4.74
C ALA A 56 6.63 -21.28 5.34
N SER A 57 6.80 -21.07 6.65
CA SER A 57 6.28 -19.87 7.31
C SER A 57 7.29 -18.75 7.15
N LEU A 58 6.95 -17.80 6.29
CA LEU A 58 7.73 -16.58 6.09
C LEU A 58 7.14 -15.47 6.96
N GLN A 59 8.00 -14.70 7.61
CA GLN A 59 7.63 -13.56 8.42
C GLN A 59 8.40 -12.33 7.97
N MET A 60 7.75 -11.16 8.01
CA MET A 60 8.42 -9.90 7.76
C MET A 60 9.20 -9.49 9.02
N GLN A 61 10.52 -9.40 8.91
CA GLN A 61 11.37 -8.79 9.92
C GLN A 61 11.58 -7.32 9.57
N LEU A 62 10.86 -6.43 10.26
CA LEU A 62 10.91 -4.99 9.99
C LEU A 62 12.27 -4.37 10.36
N SER A 63 12.77 -3.51 9.49
CA SER A 63 13.85 -2.57 9.81
C SER A 63 13.34 -1.43 10.72
N GLU A 64 14.21 -0.53 11.18
CA GLU A 64 13.77 0.67 11.90
C GLU A 64 12.83 1.55 11.08
N ILE A 65 13.09 1.70 9.77
CA ILE A 65 12.20 2.42 8.86
C ILE A 65 10.89 1.65 8.66
N GLY A 66 10.96 0.32 8.58
CA GLY A 66 9.79 -0.56 8.50
C GLY A 66 8.86 -0.40 9.69
N LYS A 67 9.40 -0.34 10.91
CA LYS A 67 8.64 -0.11 12.15
C LYS A 67 7.91 1.24 12.12
N ILE A 68 8.60 2.29 11.66
CA ILE A 68 7.97 3.62 11.51
C ILE A 68 6.83 3.57 10.48
N ALA A 69 7.05 2.90 9.34
CA ALA A 69 6.02 2.76 8.31
C ALA A 69 4.79 1.99 8.83
N ASP A 70 5.02 0.89 9.56
CA ASP A 70 3.97 0.07 10.17
C ASP A 70 3.16 0.86 11.21
N GLN A 71 3.84 1.61 12.09
CA GLN A 71 3.17 2.49 13.06
C GLN A 71 2.30 3.54 12.37
N ASN A 72 2.84 4.23 11.36
CA ASN A 72 2.07 5.23 10.61
C ASN A 72 0.88 4.61 9.88
N TRP A 73 1.04 3.40 9.32
CA TRP A 73 -0.03 2.66 8.68
C TRP A 73 -1.16 2.38 9.69
N LEU A 74 -0.83 1.80 10.84
CA LEU A 74 -1.80 1.48 11.89
C LEU A 74 -2.48 2.71 12.49
N SER A 75 -1.83 3.87 12.49
CA SER A 75 -2.41 5.14 12.94
C SER A 75 -3.32 5.83 11.91
N ILE A 76 -3.48 5.29 10.69
CA ILE A 76 -4.36 5.91 9.68
C ILE A 76 -5.80 6.12 10.19
N PRO A 77 -6.48 5.13 10.83
CA PRO A 77 -7.83 5.33 11.35
C PRO A 77 -7.93 6.37 12.46
N GLU A 78 -6.84 6.63 13.19
CA GLU A 78 -6.81 7.66 14.24
C GLU A 78 -6.87 9.07 13.63
N HIS A 79 -6.19 9.28 12.50
CA HIS A 79 -6.17 10.55 11.77
C HIS A 79 -7.38 10.69 10.84
N PHE A 80 -7.87 9.57 10.30
CA PHE A 80 -8.97 9.51 9.34
C PHE A 80 -9.99 8.46 9.79
N PRO A 81 -10.94 8.82 10.69
CA PRO A 81 -11.88 7.88 11.31
C PRO A 81 -12.80 7.14 10.34
N PHE A 82 -12.93 7.64 9.09
CA PHE A 82 -13.70 7.00 8.03
C PHE A 82 -12.91 5.91 7.27
N VAL A 83 -11.60 5.78 7.51
CA VAL A 83 -10.76 4.74 6.92
C VAL A 83 -10.76 3.50 7.82
N LYS A 84 -10.99 2.33 7.21
CA LYS A 84 -10.88 1.04 7.88
C LYS A 84 -9.74 0.25 7.25
N LEU A 85 -8.80 -0.19 8.08
CA LEU A 85 -7.76 -1.12 7.66
C LEU A 85 -8.27 -2.54 7.83
N VAL A 86 -8.09 -3.37 6.80
CA VAL A 86 -8.32 -4.82 6.89
C VAL A 86 -6.97 -5.45 7.20
N ILE A 87 -6.84 -6.05 8.38
CA ILE A 87 -5.66 -6.83 8.76
C ILE A 87 -6.04 -8.30 8.53
N MET A 88 -5.27 -8.99 7.67
CA MET A 88 -5.44 -10.42 7.35
C MET A 88 -4.46 -11.28 8.13
#